data_AF-A0A2W7DXI1-F1
#
_entry.id   AF-A0A2W7DXI1-F1
#
_cell.length_a   1.000
_cell.length_b   1.000
_cell.length_c   1.000
_cell.angle_alpha   90.00
_cell.angle_beta   90.00
_cell.angle_gamma   90.00
#
_symmetry.space_group_name_H-M   'P 1'
#
loop_
_entity.id
_entity.type
_entity.pdbx_description
1 polymer ?
#
loop_
_entity_poly.entity_id
_entity_poly.type
_entity_poly.pdbx_seq_one_letter_code
_entity_poly.pdbx_strand_id
1 'polypeptide(L)' 'MSARGTDFLYKWISNNVPETVGSDMISVAELTQKLFADAKAVGIGSTEIEEDTSSVYEAILDAIVHHDAGLAD' A
#
# COMPACT_ATOMS: atom_id res chain seq x y z
N MET A 1 12.84 3.98 -5.88
CA MET A 1 11.92 2.92 -6.37
C MET A 1 12.04 2.81 -7.88
N SER A 2 11.81 1.61 -8.43
CA SER A 2 11.67 1.41 -9.88
C SER A 2 10.28 1.83 -10.37
N ALA A 3 10.16 2.22 -11.65
CA ALA A 3 8.86 2.59 -12.23
C ALA A 3 7.82 1.45 -12.12
N ARG A 4 8.25 0.18 -12.23
CA ARG A 4 7.38 -1.00 -12.02
C ARG A 4 6.90 -1.13 -10.57
N GLY A 5 7.77 -0.89 -9.60
CA GLY A 5 7.43 -0.92 -8.18
C GLY A 5 6.40 0.17 -7.82
N THR A 6 6.58 1.38 -8.34
CA THR A 6 5.66 2.50 -8.11
C THR A 6 4.28 2.24 -8.71
N ASP A 7 4.23 1.75 -9.95
CA ASP A 7 2.99 1.46 -10.65
C ASP A 7 2.19 0.32 -9.97
N PHE A 8 2.91 -0.67 -9.44
CA PHE A 8 2.33 -1.72 -8.61
C PHE A 8 1.79 -1.17 -7.29
N LEU A 9 2.57 -0.38 -6.55
CA LEU A 9 2.18 0.18 -5.26
C LEU A 9 0.89 1.00 -5.36
N TYR A 10 0.77 1.90 -6.33
CA TYR A 10 -0.44 2.71 -6.53
C TYR A 10 -1.68 1.84 -6.83
N LYS A 11 -1.54 0.85 -7.71
CA LYS A 11 -2.63 -0.09 -8.03
C LYS A 11 -3.02 -0.94 -6.83
N TRP A 12 -2.02 -1.38 -6.07
CA TRP A 12 -2.23 -2.19 -4.88
C TRP A 12 -2.97 -1.41 -3.80
N ILE A 13 -2.56 -0.17 -3.51
CA ILE A 13 -3.22 0.73 -2.56
C ILE A 13 -4.66 1.00 -2.99
N SER A 14 -4.90 1.35 -4.26
CA SER A 14 -6.25 1.63 -4.76
C SER A 14 -7.21 0.43 -4.67
N ASN A 15 -6.69 -0.80 -4.67
CA ASN A 15 -7.51 -2.01 -4.56
C ASN A 15 -7.64 -2.51 -3.13
N ASN A 16 -6.61 -2.29 -2.29
CA ASN A 16 -6.53 -2.86 -0.95
C ASN A 16 -6.75 -1.85 0.18
N VAL A 17 -6.84 -0.54 -0.08
CA VAL A 17 -7.19 0.45 0.96
C VAL A 17 -8.71 0.71 1.02
N PRO A 18 -9.45 0.95 -0.09
CA PRO A 18 -10.87 1.29 0.00
C PRO A 18 -11.80 0.13 0.44
N GLU A 19 -11.47 -1.13 0.16
CA GLU A 19 -12.25 -2.28 0.68
C GLU A 19 -11.95 -2.60 2.15
N THR A 20 -10.72 -2.31 2.58
CA THR A 20 -10.16 -2.90 3.80
C THR A 20 -10.32 -1.99 5.02
N VAL A 21 -10.50 -0.68 4.81
CA VAL A 21 -10.74 0.28 5.91
C VAL A 21 -12.14 0.13 6.50
N GLY A 22 -13.12 -0.41 5.75
CA GLY A 22 -14.52 -0.51 6.17
C GLY A 22 -14.95 -1.81 6.86
N SER A 23 -14.23 -2.93 6.67
CA SER A 23 -14.73 -4.25 7.10
C SER A 23 -14.00 -4.86 8.29
N ASP A 24 -12.70 -4.60 8.45
CA ASP A 24 -11.88 -5.02 9.59
C ASP A 24 -10.66 -4.10 9.57
N MET A 25 -10.45 -3.29 10.62
CA MET A 25 -9.31 -2.35 10.67
C MET A 25 -7.98 -3.10 10.61
N ILE A 26 -7.48 -3.38 9.40
CA ILE A 26 -6.18 -3.99 9.16
C ILE A 26 -5.11 -2.95 9.49
N SER A 27 -4.15 -3.32 10.33
CA SER A 27 -3.06 -2.43 10.72
C SER A 27 -2.16 -2.09 9.53
N VAL A 28 -1.56 -0.90 9.53
CA VAL A 28 -0.55 -0.50 8.52
C VAL A 28 0.56 -1.55 8.41
N ALA A 29 0.93 -2.20 9.52
CA ALA A 29 1.90 -3.29 9.53
C ALA A 29 1.45 -4.51 8.72
N GLU A 30 0.17 -4.89 8.84
CA GLU A 30 -0.40 -6.03 8.11
C GLU A 30 -0.56 -5.71 6.62
N LEU A 31 -0.98 -4.47 6.28
CA LEU A 31 -1.00 -4.00 4.89
C LEU A 31 0.39 -4.02 4.27
N THR A 32 1.41 -3.61 5.02
CA THR A 32 2.81 -3.65 4.57
C THR A 32 3.26 -5.08 4.29
N GLN A 33 2.93 -6.04 5.16
CA GLN A 33 3.25 -7.45 4.92
C GLN A 33 2.51 -8.02 3.70
N LYS A 34 1.23 -7.67 3.53
CA LYS A 34 0.42 -8.10 2.39
C LYS A 34 0.96 -7.53 1.07
N LEU A 35 1.34 -6.25 1.04
CA LEU A 35 1.97 -5.61 -0.11
C LEU A 35 3.21 -6.39 -0.56
N PHE A 36 4.11 -6.76 0.37
CA PHE A 36 5.30 -7.53 0.03
C PHE A 36 5.00 -8.96 -0.44
N ALA A 37 3.99 -9.60 0.14
CA ALA A 37 3.54 -10.92 -0.30
C ALA A 37 2.99 -10.87 -1.74
N ASP A 38 2.15 -9.90 -2.04
CA ASP A 38 1.54 -9.74 -3.36
C ASP A 38 2.57 -9.30 -4.42
N ALA A 39 3.49 -8.40 -4.05
CA ALA A 39 4.62 -8.01 -4.89
C ALA A 39 5.45 -9.22 -5.31
N LYS A 40 5.78 -10.09 -4.34
CA LYS A 40 6.52 -11.32 -4.60
C LYS A 40 5.74 -12.28 -5.50
N ALA A 41 4.42 -12.36 -5.34
CA ALA A 41 3.55 -13.21 -6.16
C ALA A 41 3.53 -12.77 -7.64
N VAL A 42 3.65 -11.46 -7.91
CA VAL A 42 3.74 -10.92 -9.28
C VAL A 42 5.18 -10.80 -9.82
N GLY A 43 6.16 -11.31 -9.08
CA GLY A 43 7.57 -11.32 -9.47
C GLY A 43 8.23 -9.93 -9.39
N ILE A 44 7.73 -9.03 -8.54
CA ILE A 44 8.39 -7.77 -8.21
C ILE A 44 9.25 -8.02 -6.97
N GLY A 45 10.56 -7.79 -7.10
CA GLY A 45 11.48 -7.93 -5.98
C GLY A 45 11.18 -6.90 -4.90
N SER A 46 11.33 -7.26 -3.61
CA SER A 46 11.14 -6.31 -2.53
C SER A 46 12.07 -5.11 -2.71
N THR A 47 13.29 -5.30 -3.22
CA THR A 47 14.26 -4.24 -3.57
C THR A 47 13.77 -3.27 -4.66
N GLU A 48 12.83 -3.66 -5.53
CA GLU A 48 12.21 -2.76 -6.51
C GLU A 48 11.18 -1.81 -5.87
N ILE A 49 10.67 -2.19 -4.69
CA ILE A 49 9.67 -1.48 -3.88
C ILE A 49 10.34 -0.79 -2.67
N GLU A 50 11.41 -1.38 -2.11
CA GLU A 50 12.15 -1.03 -0.90
C GLU A 50 13.43 -0.22 -1.19
N GLU A 51 13.50 0.55 -2.28
CA GLU A 51 14.57 1.56 -2.34
C GLU A 51 14.41 2.62 -1.23
N ASP A 52 13.21 2.75 -0.63
CA ASP A 52 12.96 3.46 0.63
C ASP A 52 11.70 2.89 1.31
N THR A 53 11.84 1.92 2.23
CA THR A 53 10.69 1.35 3.00
C THR A 53 9.89 2.42 3.75
N SER A 54 10.53 3.54 4.12
CA SER A 54 9.86 4.71 4.69
C SER A 54 8.86 5.36 3.72
N SER A 55 9.16 5.38 2.42
CA SER A 55 8.27 5.96 1.41
C SER A 55 7.00 5.12 1.18
N VAL A 56 7.12 3.79 1.30
CA VAL A 56 5.98 2.88 1.21
C VAL A 56 5.05 3.03 2.42
N TYR A 57 5.64 3.14 3.62
CA TYR A 57 4.87 3.35 4.84
C TYR A 57 4.14 4.70 4.81
N GLU A 58 4.81 5.78 4.39
CA GLU A 58 4.19 7.09 4.21
C GLU A 58 3.09 7.07 3.14
N ALA A 59 3.28 6.38 2.00
CA ALA A 59 2.26 6.30 0.96
C ALA A 59 1.00 5.54 1.40
N ILE A 60 1.16 4.46 2.18
CA ILE A 60 0.02 3.71 2.74
C ILE A 60 -0.68 4.56 3.81
N LEU A 61 0.08 5.22 4.69
CA LEU A 61 -0.47 6.10 5.73
C LEU A 61 -1.23 7.27 5.10
N ASP A 62 -0.65 7.92 4.10
CA ASP A 62 -1.26 9.02 3.35
C ASP A 62 -2.56 8.58 2.66
N ALA A 63 -2.58 7.39 2.07
CA ALA A 63 -3.79 6.82 1.46
C ALA A 63 -4.90 6.54 2.48
N ILE A 64 -4.55 6.06 3.69
CA ILE A 64 -5.53 5.83 4.77
C ILE A 64 -6.06 7.17 5.30
N VAL A 65 -5.18 8.14 5.57
CA VAL A 65 -5.56 9.47 6.06
C VAL A 65 -6.43 10.21 5.05
N HIS A 66 -6.09 10.16 3.75
CA HIS A 66 -6.90 10.77 2.70
C HIS A 66 -8.24 10.04 2.48
N HIS A 67 -8.31 8.73 2.68
CA HIS A 67 -9.58 7.99 2.64
C HIS A 67 -10.51 8.43 3.77
N ASP A 68 -9.99 8.63 4.99
CA ASP A 68 -10.77 9.10 6.13
C ASP A 68 -11.23 10.57 5.98
N ALA A 69 -10.39 11.42 5.37
CA ALA A 69 -10.74 12.81 5.07
C ALA A 69 -11.84 12.94 3.99
N GLY A 70 -11.98 11.96 3.10
CA GLY A 70 -13.03 11.91 2.07
C GLY A 70 -14.38 11.34 2.54
N LEU A 71 -14.44 10.78 3.75
CA LEU A 71 -15.68 10.30 4.38
C LEU A 71 -16.36 11.36 5.27
N ALA A 72 -15.74 12.54 5.41
CA ALA A 72 -16.28 13.69 6.11
C ALA A 72 -16.88 14.72 5.13
N ASP A 73 -17.92 14.35 4.39
CA ASP A 73 -18.87 15.29 3.77
C ASP A 73 -20.30 14.70 3.75
#